data_AF-A0A9P4UPQ6-F1
#
_entry.id   AF-A0A9P4UPQ6-F1
#
_cell.length_a   1.000
_cell.length_b   1.000
_cell.length_c   1.000
_cell.angle_alpha   90.00
_cell.angle_beta   90.00
_cell.angle_gamma   90.00
#
_symmetry.space_group_name_H-M   'P 1'
#
loop_
_entity.id
_entity.type
_entity.pdbx_description
1 polymer ?
#
loop_
_entity_poly.entity_id
_entity_poly.type
_entity_poly.pdbx_seq_one_letter_code
_entity_poly.pdbx_strand_id
1 'polypeptide(L)'
;ASTRLLARRKLNTFLDKSLARQGDLAWNLEYATAYAYKHIIAARNEITDTIDYIRELDCGNSTSISNRTPYLIFTHLDKAIFGGKLDGMVYLRWRGMSSSSPGTTFAPGRERSGGEKVPRVCIELNSTPFETPEEDEIGGGGIDELLDVLIHQMIHAWFLVCCGAQEEGARQDGRISDGLHFGVILFTLRDVICNCRDGPLKLTFYAVQRCKMHEYNTSDPRFPYLGQSGDHVPHDRDRYISIDPKGLSAVNLPPADGESHCTHDNRKIRYAQIKNWQVENYARAIKSDHESKTGYEVSDLNTKGELEAVKRLHGPPSRTYVELIWEMKRIMVPKAKVIRYATLNKLVEKMAEKRDVAIPAGCSFNVLKFLYDFIQKGNYVISNQEDDCTTSGSSQYRPELTHGPPVIKGPPISSVSDLTRDAHQRLLTQVHVFNLAKEMGFNELRDYALQRMHDMPTTTDDPIAVLVEIYGDGKSAPHGALQHWTRCFLMRKDESGINGSSNPSNLEKLLFWYYERLRKGLLDKSSAFRDDFTLA
;
A
#
# COMPACT_ATOMS: atom_id res chain seq x y z
N ALA A 1 7.97 -31.43 -24.99
CA ALA A 1 9.07 -30.50 -24.65
C ALA A 1 8.59 -29.24 -23.90
N SER A 2 7.51 -28.58 -24.33
CA SER A 2 6.99 -27.33 -23.72
C SER A 2 6.58 -27.45 -22.24
N THR A 3 5.82 -28.49 -21.86
CA THR A 3 5.31 -28.67 -20.48
C THR A 3 6.41 -28.94 -19.44
N ARG A 4 7.44 -29.72 -19.80
CA ARG A 4 8.61 -29.96 -18.91
C ARG A 4 9.45 -28.70 -18.73
N LEU A 5 9.56 -27.86 -19.77
CA LEU A 5 10.26 -26.59 -19.70
C LEU A 5 9.52 -25.59 -18.80
N LEU A 6 8.18 -25.53 -18.90
CA LEU A 6 7.31 -24.74 -18.04
C LEU A 6 7.39 -25.18 -16.56
N ALA A 7 7.34 -26.48 -16.29
CA ALA A 7 7.49 -27.01 -14.94
C ALA A 7 8.87 -26.70 -14.33
N ARG A 8 9.94 -26.82 -15.13
CA ARG A 8 11.30 -26.47 -14.69
C ARG A 8 11.47 -24.97 -14.44
N ARG A 9 10.86 -24.11 -15.28
CA ARG A 9 10.83 -22.66 -15.05
C ARG A 9 10.08 -22.29 -13.77
N LYS A 10 8.92 -22.90 -13.50
CA LYS A 10 8.16 -22.67 -12.26
C LYS A 10 8.93 -23.12 -11.01
N LEU A 11 9.57 -24.29 -11.05
CA LEU A 11 10.42 -24.76 -9.97
C LEU A 11 11.56 -23.77 -9.67
N ASN A 12 12.21 -23.26 -10.73
CA ASN A 12 13.25 -22.24 -10.58
C ASN A 12 12.70 -20.97 -9.93
N THR A 13 11.46 -20.54 -10.25
CA THR A 13 10.83 -19.38 -9.61
C THR A 13 10.64 -19.57 -8.11
N PHE A 14 10.22 -20.75 -7.64
CA PHE A 14 10.09 -21.01 -6.20
C PHE A 14 11.42 -20.92 -5.45
N LEU A 15 12.51 -21.32 -6.11
CA LEU A 15 13.86 -21.37 -5.52
C LEU A 15 14.71 -20.12 -5.82
N ASP A 16 14.17 -19.17 -6.59
CA ASP A 16 14.89 -17.94 -6.95
C ASP A 16 14.84 -16.92 -5.80
N LYS A 17 15.94 -16.87 -5.06
CA LYS A 17 16.14 -15.94 -3.95
C LYS A 17 16.49 -14.52 -4.38
N SER A 18 16.84 -14.30 -5.65
CA SER A 18 17.14 -12.98 -6.20
C SER A 18 15.89 -12.20 -6.62
N LEU A 19 14.75 -12.88 -6.78
CA LEU A 19 13.50 -12.27 -7.20
C LEU A 19 12.93 -11.36 -6.09
N ALA A 20 13.12 -10.05 -6.22
CA ALA A 20 12.67 -9.05 -5.24
C ALA A 20 11.17 -8.76 -5.36
N ARG A 21 10.33 -9.47 -4.60
CA ARG A 21 8.86 -9.32 -4.59
C ARG A 21 8.29 -9.50 -3.20
N GLN A 22 8.03 -8.41 -2.50
CA GLN A 22 7.55 -8.52 -1.12
C GLN A 22 6.11 -9.05 -1.03
N GLY A 23 5.27 -8.76 -2.03
CA GLY A 23 3.86 -9.16 -2.04
C GLY A 23 3.05 -8.32 -1.05
N ASP A 24 2.23 -7.41 -1.56
CA ASP A 24 1.35 -6.57 -0.76
C ASP A 24 0.21 -6.02 -1.64
N LEU A 25 -1.03 -6.43 -1.38
CA LEU A 25 -2.21 -5.92 -2.09
C LEU A 25 -2.82 -4.67 -1.44
N ALA A 26 -2.25 -4.18 -0.35
CA ALA A 26 -2.81 -3.12 0.49
C ALA A 26 -4.20 -3.47 1.08
N TRP A 27 -4.45 -4.76 1.32
CA TRP A 27 -5.69 -5.21 1.94
C TRP A 27 -5.55 -5.24 3.46
N ASN A 28 -6.67 -5.04 4.17
CA ASN A 28 -6.72 -5.35 5.59
C ASN A 28 -7.07 -6.82 5.83
N LEU A 29 -6.84 -7.29 7.05
CA LEU A 29 -7.00 -8.69 7.42
C LEU A 29 -8.46 -9.17 7.30
N GLU A 30 -9.42 -8.31 7.65
CA GLU A 30 -10.86 -8.56 7.52
C GLU A 30 -11.26 -8.83 6.06
N TYR A 31 -10.84 -7.94 5.14
CA TYR A 31 -11.14 -8.09 3.71
C TYR A 31 -10.43 -9.29 3.10
N ALA A 32 -9.15 -9.52 3.41
CA ALA A 32 -8.42 -10.69 2.92
C ALA A 32 -9.09 -12.00 3.35
N THR A 33 -9.63 -12.05 4.58
CA THR A 33 -10.40 -13.19 5.09
C THR A 33 -11.72 -13.34 4.35
N ALA A 34 -12.48 -12.26 4.18
CA ALA A 34 -13.77 -12.28 3.51
C ALA A 34 -13.65 -12.66 2.03
N TYR A 35 -12.60 -12.19 1.37
CA TYR A 35 -12.28 -12.54 -0.01
C TYR A 35 -12.01 -14.03 -0.15
N ALA A 36 -11.09 -14.58 0.66
CA ALA A 36 -10.78 -16.00 0.63
C ALA A 36 -12.00 -16.86 0.97
N TYR A 37 -12.74 -16.51 2.02
CA TYR A 37 -13.99 -17.18 2.40
C TYR A 37 -15.00 -17.25 1.25
N LYS A 38 -15.28 -16.11 0.61
CA LYS A 38 -16.17 -16.02 -0.55
C LYS A 38 -15.67 -16.86 -1.71
N HIS A 39 -14.38 -16.77 -2.03
CA HIS A 39 -13.74 -17.51 -3.12
C HIS A 39 -13.84 -19.02 -2.89
N ILE A 40 -13.48 -19.50 -1.69
CA ILE A 40 -13.50 -20.94 -1.34
C ILE A 40 -14.91 -21.52 -1.49
N ILE A 41 -15.94 -20.81 -1.01
CA ILE A 41 -17.34 -21.28 -1.15
C ILE A 41 -17.77 -21.34 -2.63
N ALA A 42 -17.37 -20.35 -3.42
CA ALA A 42 -17.68 -20.29 -4.85
C ALA A 42 -16.93 -21.37 -5.65
N ALA A 43 -15.66 -21.64 -5.28
CA ALA A 43 -14.76 -22.58 -5.94
C ALA A 43 -14.79 -23.98 -5.35
N ARG A 44 -15.81 -24.34 -4.55
CA ARG A 44 -15.86 -25.61 -3.79
C ARG A 44 -15.57 -26.86 -4.63
N ASN A 45 -16.13 -26.94 -5.84
CA ASN A 45 -15.94 -28.08 -6.74
C ASN A 45 -14.52 -28.08 -7.33
N GLU A 46 -14.00 -26.91 -7.73
CA GLU A 46 -12.63 -26.80 -8.25
C GLU A 46 -11.60 -27.21 -7.18
N ILE A 47 -11.85 -26.87 -5.91
CA ILE A 47 -11.01 -27.26 -4.78
C ILE A 47 -11.05 -28.78 -4.57
N THR A 48 -12.23 -29.39 -4.51
CA THR A 48 -12.36 -30.85 -4.33
C THR A 48 -11.73 -31.62 -5.48
N ASP A 49 -12.02 -31.21 -6.73
CA ASP A 49 -11.48 -31.84 -7.94
C ASP A 49 -9.95 -31.71 -7.98
N THR A 50 -9.41 -30.57 -7.54
CA THR A 50 -7.97 -30.35 -7.48
C THR A 50 -7.28 -31.26 -6.47
N ILE A 51 -7.88 -31.46 -5.28
CA ILE A 51 -7.33 -32.34 -4.24
C ILE A 51 -7.38 -33.79 -4.68
N ASP A 52 -8.51 -34.24 -5.22
CA ASP A 52 -8.65 -35.61 -5.73
C ASP A 52 -7.67 -35.86 -6.89
N TYR A 53 -7.50 -34.88 -7.79
CA TYR A 53 -6.47 -34.95 -8.83
C TYR A 53 -5.04 -35.07 -8.26
N ILE A 54 -4.71 -34.33 -7.21
CA ILE A 54 -3.39 -34.42 -6.55
C ILE A 54 -3.18 -35.79 -5.93
N ARG A 55 -4.21 -36.37 -5.29
CA ARG A 55 -4.16 -37.73 -4.74
C ARG A 55 -3.96 -38.78 -5.83
N GLU A 56 -4.65 -38.64 -6.96
CA GLU A 56 -4.48 -39.51 -8.13
C GLU A 56 -3.06 -39.46 -8.71
N LEU A 57 -2.42 -38.29 -8.71
CA LEU A 57 -1.02 -38.14 -9.15
C LEU A 57 -0.04 -38.94 -8.28
N ASP A 58 -0.30 -39.05 -6.98
CA ASP A 58 0.50 -39.80 -6.01
C ASP A 58 0.28 -41.32 -6.15
N CYS A 59 -0.98 -41.74 -6.30
CA CYS A 59 -1.37 -43.14 -6.49
C CYS A 59 -0.82 -43.78 -7.79
N GLY A 60 -0.42 -42.97 -8.77
CA GLY A 60 0.01 -43.43 -10.09
C GLY A 60 1.51 -43.69 -10.27
N ASN A 61 2.40 -43.15 -9.42
CA ASN A 61 3.86 -43.28 -9.59
C ASN A 61 4.63 -43.10 -8.27
N SER A 62 4.99 -44.22 -7.63
CA SER A 62 5.84 -44.31 -6.42
C SER A 62 5.17 -43.89 -5.10
N THR A 63 5.18 -44.79 -4.12
CA THR A 63 4.69 -44.62 -2.73
C THR A 63 5.48 -43.60 -1.90
N SER A 64 6.33 -42.76 -2.51
CA SER A 64 7.22 -41.85 -1.80
C SER A 64 7.11 -40.43 -2.35
N ILE A 65 6.83 -39.48 -1.44
CA ILE A 65 6.81 -38.06 -1.72
C ILE A 65 8.21 -37.59 -2.13
N SER A 66 8.36 -37.25 -3.42
CA SER A 66 9.61 -36.71 -3.94
C SER A 66 9.86 -35.28 -3.46
N ASN A 67 11.13 -34.85 -3.49
CA ASN A 67 11.51 -33.47 -3.23
C ASN A 67 10.90 -32.44 -4.20
N ARG A 68 10.27 -32.85 -5.31
CA ARG A 68 9.59 -31.95 -6.26
C ARG A 68 8.09 -31.83 -6.00
N THR A 69 7.51 -32.79 -5.30
CA THR A 69 6.07 -32.91 -5.06
C THR A 69 5.46 -31.64 -4.45
N PRO A 70 6.06 -31.00 -3.41
CA PRO A 70 5.49 -29.78 -2.81
C PRO A 70 5.32 -28.62 -3.79
N TYR A 71 6.28 -28.42 -4.71
CA TYR A 71 6.28 -27.31 -5.67
C TYR A 71 5.21 -27.47 -6.76
N LEU A 72 4.95 -28.72 -7.16
CA LEU A 72 3.90 -29.05 -8.12
C LEU A 72 2.53 -28.80 -7.50
N ILE A 73 2.30 -29.36 -6.31
CA ILE A 73 1.05 -29.24 -5.58
C ILE A 73 0.72 -27.78 -5.24
N PHE A 74 1.72 -27.00 -4.80
CA PHE A 74 1.54 -25.59 -4.48
C PHE A 74 0.85 -24.83 -5.62
N THR A 75 1.27 -25.06 -6.86
CA THR A 75 0.71 -24.36 -8.03
C THR A 75 -0.77 -24.67 -8.24
N HIS A 76 -1.16 -25.93 -8.02
CA HIS A 76 -2.55 -26.37 -8.15
C HIS A 76 -3.41 -25.79 -7.01
N LEU A 77 -2.92 -25.88 -5.78
CA LEU A 77 -3.60 -25.34 -4.60
C LEU A 77 -3.75 -23.82 -4.65
N ASP A 78 -2.73 -23.08 -5.07
CA ASP A 78 -2.78 -21.61 -5.14
C ASP A 78 -3.85 -21.17 -6.14
N LYS A 79 -3.92 -21.82 -7.31
CA LYS A 79 -4.96 -21.53 -8.30
C LYS A 79 -6.36 -21.79 -7.75
N ALA A 80 -6.60 -22.97 -7.17
CA ALA A 80 -7.92 -23.37 -6.69
C ALA A 80 -8.37 -22.59 -5.45
N ILE A 81 -7.49 -22.43 -4.45
CA ILE A 81 -7.82 -21.88 -3.13
C ILE A 81 -7.67 -20.36 -3.08
N PHE A 82 -6.65 -19.79 -3.73
CA PHE A 82 -6.29 -18.37 -3.60
C PHE A 82 -6.34 -17.60 -4.92
N GLY A 83 -6.83 -18.23 -5.99
CA GLY A 83 -6.97 -17.60 -7.31
C GLY A 83 -5.64 -17.28 -7.98
N GLY A 84 -4.56 -17.99 -7.63
CA GLY A 84 -3.23 -17.79 -8.23
C GLY A 84 -2.47 -16.57 -7.70
N LYS A 85 -2.89 -16.00 -6.56
CA LYS A 85 -2.32 -14.78 -5.99
C LYS A 85 -0.98 -15.03 -5.28
N LEU A 86 -0.63 -16.27 -4.94
CA LEU A 86 0.66 -16.60 -4.33
C LEU A 86 1.76 -16.88 -5.38
N ASP A 87 1.39 -17.10 -6.64
CA ASP A 87 2.33 -17.40 -7.72
C ASP A 87 3.40 -16.32 -7.90
N GLY A 88 4.66 -16.75 -7.85
CA GLY A 88 5.83 -15.88 -7.89
C GLY A 88 6.03 -14.98 -6.65
N MET A 89 5.10 -14.94 -5.70
CA MET A 89 5.24 -14.19 -4.43
C MET A 89 5.87 -15.03 -3.32
N VAL A 90 5.81 -16.36 -3.43
CA VAL A 90 6.33 -17.29 -2.43
C VAL A 90 7.66 -17.89 -2.88
N TYR A 91 8.65 -17.83 -1.98
CA TYR A 91 9.84 -18.67 -2.01
C TYR A 91 9.56 -19.91 -1.16
N LEU A 92 9.52 -21.09 -1.79
CA LEU A 92 9.22 -22.35 -1.11
C LEU A 92 10.51 -23.15 -0.95
N ARG A 93 10.78 -23.65 0.25
CA ARG A 93 11.94 -24.50 0.54
C ARG A 93 11.49 -25.77 1.24
N TRP A 94 11.93 -26.90 0.71
CA TRP A 94 11.78 -28.22 1.30
C TRP A 94 13.04 -28.55 2.10
N ARG A 95 12.95 -28.70 3.43
CA ARG A 95 14.12 -28.97 4.28
C ARG A 95 13.78 -29.76 5.55
N GLY A 96 14.75 -30.51 6.06
CA GLY A 96 14.61 -31.20 7.34
C GLY A 96 14.51 -30.22 8.50
N MET A 97 13.55 -30.47 9.38
CA MET A 97 13.29 -29.72 10.62
C MET A 97 12.89 -30.71 11.72
N SER A 98 12.65 -30.26 12.95
CA SER A 98 12.13 -31.14 14.00
C SER A 98 10.84 -31.83 13.54
N SER A 99 10.69 -33.15 13.74
CA SER A 99 9.53 -33.94 13.31
C SER A 99 8.17 -33.41 13.81
N SER A 100 8.18 -32.67 14.92
CA SER A 100 7.00 -32.01 15.50
C SER A 100 6.62 -30.67 14.86
N SER A 101 7.42 -30.16 13.90
CA SER A 101 7.17 -28.89 13.22
C SER A 101 6.51 -29.13 11.86
N PRO A 102 5.39 -28.46 11.54
CA PRO A 102 4.81 -28.49 10.20
C PRO A 102 5.58 -27.63 9.18
N GLY A 103 6.61 -26.90 9.63
CA GLY A 103 7.28 -25.86 8.87
C GLY A 103 7.01 -24.45 9.42
N THR A 104 7.53 -23.45 8.72
CA THR A 104 7.46 -22.04 9.12
C THR A 104 7.30 -21.14 7.91
N THR A 105 6.37 -20.20 7.98
CA THR A 105 6.22 -19.10 7.04
C THR A 105 6.87 -17.83 7.59
N PHE A 106 7.69 -17.17 6.78
CA PHE A 106 8.41 -15.94 7.12
C PHE A 106 7.96 -14.79 6.24
N ALA A 107 7.87 -13.61 6.85
CA ALA A 107 7.69 -12.35 6.17
C ALA A 107 8.88 -12.01 5.25
N PRO A 108 8.66 -11.24 4.16
CA PRO A 108 9.73 -10.78 3.29
C PRO A 108 10.85 -10.06 4.05
N GLY A 109 12.10 -10.41 3.74
CA GLY A 109 13.29 -9.80 4.31
C GLY A 109 13.65 -10.25 5.73
N ARG A 110 12.83 -11.11 6.36
CA ARG A 110 13.13 -11.69 7.66
C ARG A 110 14.38 -12.58 7.58
N GLU A 111 15.23 -12.47 8.58
CA GLU A 111 16.42 -13.29 8.71
C GLU A 111 16.05 -14.70 9.15
N ARG A 112 16.63 -15.70 8.48
CA ARG A 112 16.31 -17.12 8.69
C ARG A 112 17.53 -17.88 9.18
N SER A 113 17.36 -19.17 9.50
CA SER A 113 18.47 -20.06 9.87
C SER A 113 19.59 -20.00 8.81
N GLY A 114 20.78 -19.56 9.21
CA GLY A 114 21.92 -19.34 8.31
C GLY A 114 22.11 -17.90 7.82
N GLY A 115 21.40 -16.91 8.37
CA GLY A 115 21.60 -15.48 8.11
C GLY A 115 21.02 -15.00 6.76
N GLU A 116 20.28 -15.85 6.05
CA GLU A 116 19.82 -15.56 4.69
C GLU A 116 18.49 -14.80 4.68
N LYS A 117 18.48 -13.58 4.10
CA LYS A 117 17.29 -12.75 3.89
C LYS A 117 16.76 -12.92 2.48
N VAL A 118 15.49 -13.31 2.35
CA VAL A 118 14.81 -13.46 1.05
C VAL A 118 13.78 -12.35 0.89
N PRO A 119 13.78 -11.60 -0.22
CA PRO A 119 12.90 -10.43 -0.42
C PRO A 119 11.46 -10.81 -0.80
N ARG A 120 10.99 -12.00 -0.39
CA ARG A 120 9.68 -12.60 -0.68
C ARG A 120 9.14 -13.33 0.54
N VAL A 121 7.83 -13.59 0.57
CA VAL A 121 7.24 -14.49 1.57
C VAL A 121 7.90 -15.85 1.43
N CYS A 122 8.44 -16.39 2.52
CA CYS A 122 9.18 -17.64 2.49
C CYS A 122 8.42 -18.72 3.26
N ILE A 123 8.15 -19.86 2.64
CA ILE A 123 7.66 -21.05 3.32
C ILE A 123 8.82 -22.05 3.41
N GLU A 124 9.24 -22.38 4.62
CA GLU A 124 10.13 -23.50 4.87
C GLU A 124 9.29 -24.67 5.36
N LEU A 125 9.08 -25.64 4.48
CA LEU A 125 8.24 -26.81 4.71
C LEU A 125 9.11 -27.97 5.19
N ASN A 126 8.66 -28.64 6.25
CA ASN A 126 9.42 -29.72 6.89
C ASN A 126 9.39 -30.99 6.03
N SER A 127 10.57 -31.46 5.60
CA SER A 127 10.73 -32.71 4.84
C SER A 127 10.84 -33.94 5.71
N THR A 128 11.23 -33.82 6.99
CA THR A 128 11.54 -34.94 7.87
C THR A 128 10.42 -35.97 8.00
N PRO A 129 9.11 -35.61 8.12
CA PRO A 129 8.03 -36.60 8.15
C PRO A 129 7.89 -37.45 6.88
N PHE A 130 8.45 -36.99 5.76
CA PHE A 130 8.30 -37.56 4.43
C PHE A 130 9.58 -38.22 3.90
N GLU A 131 10.66 -38.14 4.67
CA GLU A 131 11.89 -38.87 4.39
C GLU A 131 11.68 -40.36 4.68
N THR A 132 12.26 -41.23 3.84
CA THR A 132 12.19 -42.68 4.04
C THR A 132 12.87 -43.03 5.36
N PRO A 133 12.20 -43.76 6.27
CA PRO A 133 12.79 -44.07 7.55
C PRO A 133 14.03 -44.96 7.39
N GLU A 134 15.09 -44.64 8.12
CA GLU A 134 16.07 -45.64 8.52
C GLU A 134 15.35 -46.64 9.46
N GLU A 135 15.82 -47.90 9.50
CA GLU A 135 15.08 -49.14 9.84
C GLU A 135 14.20 -49.17 11.12
N ASP A 136 14.14 -48.12 11.94
CA ASP A 136 13.34 -48.02 13.17
C ASP A 136 12.56 -46.68 13.36
N GLU A 137 12.45 -45.79 12.37
CA GLU A 137 11.68 -44.53 12.49
C GLU A 137 10.29 -44.56 11.84
N ILE A 138 9.32 -43.82 12.41
CA ILE A 138 8.02 -43.53 11.78
C ILE A 138 8.24 -42.46 10.71
N GLY A 139 8.78 -42.86 9.56
CA GLY A 139 8.88 -42.05 8.34
C GLY A 139 7.96 -42.60 7.25
N GLY A 140 7.51 -41.75 6.33
CA GLY A 140 6.64 -42.15 5.21
C GLY A 140 5.32 -41.40 5.13
N GLY A 141 5.29 -40.14 5.55
CA GLY A 141 4.09 -39.31 5.47
C GLY A 141 3.47 -39.31 4.07
N GLY A 142 2.14 -39.46 4.03
CA GLY A 142 1.38 -39.58 2.78
C GLY A 142 1.00 -38.22 2.18
N ILE A 143 0.45 -38.26 0.97
CA ILE A 143 0.02 -37.05 0.23
C ILE A 143 -0.93 -36.16 1.05
N ASP A 144 -1.82 -36.76 1.84
CA ASP A 144 -2.78 -36.03 2.69
C ASP A 144 -2.08 -35.24 3.81
N GLU A 145 -1.00 -35.79 4.37
CA GLU A 145 -0.21 -35.09 5.39
C GLU A 145 0.56 -33.93 4.77
N LEU A 146 1.08 -34.11 3.55
CA LEU A 146 1.70 -33.02 2.78
C LEU A 146 0.69 -31.92 2.45
N LEU A 147 -0.53 -32.29 2.01
CA LEU A 147 -1.61 -31.34 1.75
C LEU A 147 -1.97 -30.56 3.02
N ASP A 148 -2.08 -31.23 4.17
CA ASP A 148 -2.38 -30.60 5.46
C ASP A 148 -1.32 -29.55 5.86
N VAL A 149 -0.03 -29.91 5.85
CA VAL A 149 1.05 -28.96 6.20
C VAL A 149 1.15 -27.82 5.20
N LEU A 150 0.99 -28.11 3.90
CA LEU A 150 1.17 -27.14 2.84
C LEU A 150 0.04 -26.11 2.83
N ILE A 151 -1.22 -26.55 2.89
CA ILE A 151 -2.38 -25.66 2.97
C ILE A 151 -2.26 -24.76 4.20
N HIS A 152 -1.87 -25.31 5.36
CA HIS A 152 -1.66 -24.54 6.58
C HIS A 152 -0.67 -23.38 6.37
N GLN A 153 0.51 -23.65 5.80
CA GLN A 153 1.51 -22.61 5.54
C GLN A 153 1.08 -21.64 4.43
N MET A 154 0.33 -22.10 3.43
CA MET A 154 -0.21 -21.24 2.37
C MET A 154 -1.24 -20.23 2.89
N ILE A 155 -2.01 -20.55 3.94
CA ILE A 155 -2.91 -19.58 4.58
C ILE A 155 -2.12 -18.43 5.24
N HIS A 156 -1.00 -18.72 5.91
CA HIS A 156 -0.10 -17.68 6.44
C HIS A 156 0.48 -16.83 5.31
N ALA A 157 0.94 -17.47 4.24
CA ALA A 157 1.46 -16.77 3.07
C ALA A 157 0.40 -15.88 2.39
N TRP A 158 -0.85 -16.34 2.32
CA TRP A 158 -1.98 -15.55 1.82
C TRP A 158 -2.13 -14.23 2.57
N PHE A 159 -2.15 -14.27 3.91
CA PHE A 159 -2.30 -13.05 4.67
C PHE A 159 -1.13 -12.09 4.51
N LEU A 160 0.10 -12.61 4.42
CA LEU A 160 1.28 -11.79 4.14
C LEU A 160 1.23 -11.15 2.74
N VAL A 161 0.84 -11.89 1.71
CA VAL A 161 0.73 -11.38 0.32
C VAL A 161 -0.39 -10.34 0.20
N CYS A 162 -1.53 -10.55 0.87
CA CYS A 162 -2.64 -9.60 0.83
C CYS A 162 -2.38 -8.34 1.67
N CYS A 163 -1.88 -8.52 2.89
CA CYS A 163 -1.84 -7.46 3.90
C CYS A 163 -0.46 -6.82 4.10
N GLY A 164 0.59 -7.43 3.55
CA GLY A 164 1.99 -7.07 3.80
C GLY A 164 2.52 -7.59 5.16
N ALA A 165 3.79 -7.36 5.42
CA ALA A 165 4.42 -7.69 6.71
C ALA A 165 4.12 -6.64 7.80
N GLN A 166 4.02 -7.07 9.05
CA GLN A 166 4.01 -6.16 10.22
C GLN A 166 5.44 -5.65 10.52
N GLU A 167 5.55 -4.52 11.20
CA GLU A 167 6.86 -4.03 11.68
C GLU A 167 7.31 -4.91 12.84
N GLU A 168 8.61 -5.19 12.92
CA GLU A 168 9.17 -5.98 14.01
C GLU A 168 8.95 -5.25 15.34
N GLY A 169 8.44 -5.96 16.34
CA GLY A 169 8.06 -5.39 17.63
C GLY A 169 6.68 -4.71 17.66
N ALA A 170 5.97 -4.58 16.54
CA ALA A 170 4.63 -4.03 16.53
C ALA A 170 3.62 -4.98 17.21
N ARG A 171 2.48 -4.45 17.64
CA ARG A 171 1.38 -5.27 18.17
C ARG A 171 0.88 -6.23 17.08
N GLN A 172 0.89 -7.53 17.36
CA GLN A 172 0.43 -8.54 16.43
C GLN A 172 -1.08 -8.38 16.16
N ASP A 173 -1.47 -8.36 14.89
CA ASP A 173 -2.89 -8.24 14.48
C ASP A 173 -3.52 -9.59 14.10
N GLY A 174 -2.73 -10.65 14.18
CA GLY A 174 -3.14 -12.03 13.97
C GLY A 174 -2.87 -12.59 12.58
N ARG A 175 -2.35 -11.80 11.62
CA ARG A 175 -2.16 -12.22 10.22
C ARG A 175 -1.19 -13.39 9.99
N ILE A 176 -0.30 -13.67 10.96
CA ILE A 176 0.69 -14.77 10.90
C ILE A 176 0.49 -15.79 12.04
N SER A 177 -0.54 -15.58 12.85
CA SER A 177 -0.92 -16.49 13.95
C SER A 177 -2.00 -17.45 13.47
N ASP A 178 -2.15 -18.60 14.13
CA ASP A 178 -3.33 -19.45 13.94
C ASP A 178 -4.54 -18.82 14.68
N GLY A 179 -4.89 -17.62 14.21
CA GLY A 179 -5.86 -16.69 14.76
C GLY A 179 -7.28 -16.90 14.24
N LEU A 180 -8.20 -15.98 14.57
CA LEU A 180 -9.61 -16.06 14.15
C LEU A 180 -9.72 -16.15 12.63
N HIS A 181 -9.01 -15.26 11.93
CA HIS A 181 -8.98 -15.18 10.47
C HIS A 181 -8.41 -16.46 9.82
N PHE A 182 -7.34 -17.00 10.39
CA PHE A 182 -6.79 -18.28 10.00
C PHE A 182 -7.83 -19.40 10.16
N GLY A 183 -8.48 -19.45 11.32
CA GLY A 183 -9.54 -20.42 11.60
C GLY A 183 -10.73 -20.32 10.65
N VAL A 184 -11.16 -19.12 10.27
CA VAL A 184 -12.20 -18.92 9.26
C VAL A 184 -11.82 -19.60 7.95
N ILE A 185 -10.61 -19.35 7.42
CA ILE A 185 -10.17 -19.94 6.15
C ILE A 185 -10.00 -21.46 6.29
N LEU A 186 -9.29 -21.93 7.32
CA LEU A 186 -9.00 -23.35 7.54
C LEU A 186 -10.28 -24.19 7.70
N PHE A 187 -11.25 -23.74 8.50
CA PHE A 187 -12.49 -24.47 8.69
C PHE A 187 -13.40 -24.42 7.47
N THR A 188 -13.40 -23.31 6.71
CA THR A 188 -14.15 -23.25 5.46
C THR A 188 -13.58 -24.22 4.43
N LEU A 189 -12.25 -24.34 4.35
CA LEU A 189 -11.60 -25.37 3.53
C LEU A 189 -11.96 -26.78 4.01
N ARG A 190 -11.92 -27.05 5.32
CA ARG A 190 -12.32 -28.34 5.87
C ARG A 190 -13.77 -28.71 5.53
N ASP A 191 -14.69 -27.75 5.60
CA ASP A 191 -16.11 -27.94 5.25
C ASP A 191 -16.30 -28.20 3.74
N VAL A 192 -15.43 -27.68 2.87
CA VAL A 192 -15.44 -27.97 1.43
C VAL A 192 -14.84 -29.35 1.14
N ILE A 193 -13.67 -29.62 1.71
CA ILE A 193 -12.83 -30.79 1.43
C ILE A 193 -13.40 -32.08 2.00
N CYS A 194 -14.32 -32.00 2.98
CA CYS A 194 -15.04 -33.19 3.46
C CYS A 194 -15.85 -33.90 2.37
N ASN A 195 -16.08 -33.24 1.23
CA ASN A 195 -16.78 -33.80 0.07
C ASN A 195 -15.84 -34.42 -0.99
N CYS A 196 -14.51 -34.45 -0.76
CA CYS A 196 -13.56 -35.14 -1.63
C CYS A 196 -13.83 -36.66 -1.65
N ARG A 197 -13.53 -37.30 -2.79
CA ARG A 197 -13.81 -38.73 -3.01
C ARG A 197 -13.11 -39.64 -1.99
N ASP A 198 -11.84 -39.36 -1.72
CA ASP A 198 -11.00 -40.18 -0.83
C ASP A 198 -11.09 -39.74 0.65
N GLY A 199 -12.09 -38.91 0.97
CA GLY A 199 -12.38 -38.48 2.33
C GLY A 199 -11.68 -37.18 2.76
N PRO A 200 -11.96 -36.71 3.98
CA PRO A 200 -11.54 -35.41 4.48
C PRO A 200 -10.05 -35.34 4.83
N LEU A 201 -9.44 -34.19 4.61
CA LEU A 201 -8.15 -33.82 5.19
C LEU A 201 -8.31 -33.44 6.68
N LYS A 202 -7.25 -33.62 7.49
CA LYS A 202 -7.34 -33.34 8.94
C LYS A 202 -7.35 -31.85 9.22
N LEU A 203 -6.60 -31.06 8.44
CA LEU A 203 -6.48 -29.60 8.50
C LEU A 203 -6.45 -29.08 9.94
N THR A 204 -5.39 -29.44 10.66
CA THR A 204 -5.30 -29.23 12.11
C THR A 204 -4.64 -27.91 12.50
N PHE A 205 -5.06 -27.39 13.64
CA PHE A 205 -4.23 -26.50 14.45
C PHE A 205 -3.13 -27.34 15.10
N TYR A 206 -1.85 -27.09 14.78
CA TYR A 206 -0.76 -27.93 15.27
C TYR A 206 -0.56 -27.84 16.80
N ALA A 207 -1.00 -26.74 17.42
CA ALA A 207 -1.13 -26.63 18.88
C ALA A 207 -1.95 -27.78 19.51
N VAL A 208 -2.96 -28.31 18.80
CA VAL A 208 -3.86 -29.38 19.29
C VAL A 208 -3.15 -30.74 19.32
N GLN A 209 -2.17 -30.97 18.45
CA GLN A 209 -1.44 -32.24 18.37
C GLN A 209 -0.55 -32.47 19.62
N ARG A 210 -0.13 -31.40 20.32
CA ARG A 210 0.61 -31.48 21.61
C ARG A 210 -0.20 -32.12 22.73
N CYS A 211 -1.51 -31.87 22.80
CA CYS A 211 -2.36 -32.42 23.87
C CYS A 211 -2.47 -33.94 23.77
N LYS A 212 -2.60 -34.46 22.54
CA LYS A 212 -2.69 -35.90 22.29
C LYS A 212 -1.41 -36.63 22.70
N MET A 213 -0.22 -36.04 22.43
CA MET A 213 1.04 -36.64 22.86
C MET A 213 1.23 -36.65 24.39
N HIS A 214 0.66 -35.69 25.13
CA HIS A 214 0.71 -35.70 26.59
C HIS A 214 -0.29 -36.69 27.22
N GLU A 215 -1.45 -36.91 26.59
CA GLU A 215 -2.44 -37.92 27.00
C GLU A 215 -1.87 -39.35 26.98
N TYR A 216 -1.02 -39.68 26.00
CA TYR A 216 -0.38 -41.00 25.92
C TYR A 216 0.79 -41.19 26.90
N ASN A 217 1.31 -40.12 27.50
CA ASN A 217 2.57 -40.15 28.28
C ASN A 217 2.44 -39.76 29.76
N THR A 218 1.22 -39.69 30.30
CA THR A 218 1.02 -39.33 31.72
C THR A 218 0.24 -40.38 32.49
N SER A 219 0.98 -41.31 33.09
CA SER A 219 0.59 -42.06 34.30
C SER A 219 0.88 -41.23 35.58
N ASP A 220 0.69 -39.89 35.53
CA ASP A 220 0.85 -39.00 36.70
C ASP A 220 -0.51 -38.83 37.41
N PRO A 221 -0.68 -39.26 38.68
CA PRO A 221 -1.97 -39.30 39.38
C PRO A 221 -2.57 -37.92 39.74
N ARG A 222 -1.96 -36.81 39.33
CA ARG A 222 -2.37 -35.45 39.75
C ARG A 222 -3.41 -34.78 38.84
N PHE A 223 -3.87 -35.43 37.77
CA PHE A 223 -4.95 -34.94 36.90
C PHE A 223 -6.03 -36.02 36.68
N PRO A 224 -7.06 -36.12 37.55
CA PRO A 224 -7.96 -37.29 37.57
C PRO A 224 -9.09 -37.28 36.49
N TYR A 225 -9.08 -36.38 35.51
CA TYR A 225 -10.26 -36.17 34.64
C TYR A 225 -10.08 -36.52 33.15
N LEU A 226 -8.97 -37.13 32.74
CA LEU A 226 -8.72 -37.52 31.34
C LEU A 226 -8.39 -39.01 31.20
N GLY A 227 -9.11 -39.85 31.94
CA GLY A 227 -8.92 -41.30 31.91
C GLY A 227 -10.22 -42.03 32.23
N GLN A 228 -11.21 -41.96 31.33
CA GLN A 228 -12.24 -42.98 31.27
C GLN A 228 -12.47 -43.42 29.82
N SER A 229 -12.00 -44.62 29.54
CA SER A 229 -12.47 -45.47 28.45
C SER A 229 -13.97 -45.68 28.62
N GLY A 230 -14.78 -45.18 27.69
CA GLY A 230 -16.22 -45.41 27.68
C GLY A 230 -16.91 -44.67 26.54
N ASP A 231 -17.74 -45.41 25.80
CA ASP A 231 -18.52 -45.08 24.59
C ASP A 231 -19.45 -43.85 24.68
N HIS A 232 -18.92 -42.67 24.98
CA HIS A 232 -19.65 -41.41 24.89
C HIS A 232 -18.91 -40.42 23.99
N VAL A 233 -19.28 -40.45 22.70
CA VAL A 233 -18.93 -39.41 21.72
C VAL A 233 -19.48 -38.07 22.25
N PRO A 234 -18.63 -37.08 22.60
CA PRO A 234 -19.14 -35.81 23.09
C PRO A 234 -19.84 -35.07 21.94
N HIS A 235 -21.05 -34.56 22.22
CA HIS A 235 -21.85 -33.77 21.28
C HIS A 235 -21.02 -32.63 20.65
N ASP A 236 -21.16 -32.53 19.32
CA ASP A 236 -20.37 -31.73 18.37
C ASP A 236 -20.41 -30.19 18.56
N ARG A 237 -21.10 -29.67 19.59
CA ARG A 237 -21.34 -28.23 19.77
C ARG A 237 -20.29 -27.49 20.61
N ASP A 238 -19.53 -28.19 21.46
CA ASP A 238 -18.59 -27.58 22.43
C ASP A 238 -17.13 -28.07 22.29
N ARG A 239 -16.72 -28.52 21.10
CA ARG A 239 -15.29 -28.80 20.85
C ARG A 239 -14.51 -27.49 20.81
N TYR A 240 -13.86 -27.19 21.93
CA TYR A 240 -12.81 -26.17 22.00
C TYR A 240 -11.76 -26.49 20.91
N ILE A 241 -11.44 -25.51 20.06
CA ILE A 241 -10.31 -25.64 19.12
C ILE A 241 -8.98 -25.61 19.89
N SER A 242 -9.02 -25.36 21.21
CA SER A 242 -7.92 -25.50 22.17
C SER A 242 -8.42 -25.06 23.57
N ILE A 243 -8.11 -25.81 24.64
CA ILE A 243 -8.64 -25.62 26.01
C ILE A 243 -7.76 -24.66 26.84
N ASP A 244 -8.20 -23.46 27.21
CA ASP A 244 -7.64 -22.73 28.37
C ASP A 244 -8.50 -22.93 29.63
N PRO A 245 -7.96 -23.46 30.75
CA PRO A 245 -8.68 -23.49 32.03
C PRO A 245 -8.81 -22.14 32.75
N LYS A 246 -8.26 -21.02 32.23
CA LYS A 246 -8.20 -19.74 32.98
C LYS A 246 -8.85 -18.49 32.34
N GLY A 247 -9.33 -18.53 31.10
CA GLY A 247 -10.24 -17.51 30.57
C GLY A 247 -9.70 -16.07 30.55
N LEU A 248 -8.40 -15.87 30.26
CA LEU A 248 -7.79 -14.55 30.18
C LEU A 248 -7.66 -14.08 28.72
N SER A 249 -8.28 -12.94 28.43
CA SER A 249 -8.46 -12.28 27.12
C SER A 249 -7.21 -12.13 26.23
N ALA A 250 -7.44 -11.76 24.97
CA ALA A 250 -6.50 -11.48 23.86
C ALA A 250 -5.39 -10.41 24.09
N VAL A 251 -4.87 -10.26 25.31
CA VAL A 251 -3.97 -9.17 25.72
C VAL A 251 -2.47 -9.52 25.56
N ASN A 252 -2.10 -10.80 25.46
CA ASN A 252 -0.69 -11.22 25.43
C ASN A 252 -0.37 -12.10 24.21
N LEU A 253 -0.43 -11.55 22.99
CA LEU A 253 0.33 -12.12 21.88
C LEU A 253 1.74 -11.51 21.91
N PRO A 254 2.80 -12.29 21.66
CA PRO A 254 4.14 -11.72 21.54
C PRO A 254 4.15 -10.63 20.43
N PRO A 255 5.03 -9.64 20.52
CA PRO A 255 5.22 -8.67 19.45
C PRO A 255 5.46 -9.37 18.12
N ALA A 256 5.06 -8.74 17.02
CA ALA A 256 5.27 -9.27 15.69
C ALA A 256 6.77 -9.45 15.41
N ASP A 257 7.18 -10.67 15.09
CA ASP A 257 8.56 -11.04 14.75
C ASP A 257 8.71 -11.47 13.29
N GLY A 258 7.59 -11.54 12.55
CA GLY A 258 7.58 -11.82 11.13
C GLY A 258 7.71 -13.31 10.78
N GLU A 259 7.44 -14.22 11.71
CA GLU A 259 7.39 -15.67 11.43
C GLU A 259 6.16 -16.36 12.05
N SER A 260 5.74 -17.46 11.45
CA SER A 260 4.59 -18.23 11.92
C SER A 260 4.97 -19.16 13.06
N HIS A 261 4.15 -19.15 14.10
CA HIS A 261 4.37 -19.93 15.32
C HIS A 261 3.32 -21.03 15.48
N CYS A 262 3.23 -21.94 14.50
CA CYS A 262 2.14 -22.93 14.37
C CYS A 262 2.06 -23.94 15.55
N THR A 263 3.16 -24.13 16.28
CA THR A 263 3.24 -25.00 17.47
C THR A 263 3.01 -24.25 18.77
N HIS A 264 2.90 -22.91 18.72
CA HIS A 264 2.57 -22.10 19.88
C HIS A 264 1.11 -22.27 20.27
N ASP A 265 0.86 -21.95 21.52
CA ASP A 265 -0.42 -22.11 22.13
C ASP A 265 -1.45 -21.08 21.64
N ASN A 266 -2.41 -21.56 20.84
CA ASN A 266 -3.48 -20.76 20.25
C ASN A 266 -4.84 -20.95 20.97
N ARG A 267 -4.83 -21.33 22.27
CA ARG A 267 -5.95 -21.60 23.21
C ARG A 267 -7.10 -20.59 23.34
N LYS A 268 -7.19 -19.58 22.47
CA LYS A 268 -8.07 -18.42 22.61
C LYS A 268 -9.26 -18.40 21.64
N ILE A 269 -9.35 -19.33 20.68
CA ILE A 269 -10.35 -19.27 19.60
C ILE A 269 -11.36 -20.40 19.70
N ARG A 270 -12.63 -20.05 19.73
CA ARG A 270 -13.76 -20.97 19.77
C ARG A 270 -14.40 -21.09 18.38
N TYR A 271 -14.93 -22.26 18.06
CA TYR A 271 -15.67 -22.49 16.81
C TYR A 271 -16.85 -21.52 16.64
N ALA A 272 -17.52 -21.18 17.75
CA ALA A 272 -18.56 -20.16 17.76
C ALA A 272 -18.07 -18.78 17.28
N GLN A 273 -16.84 -18.37 17.61
CA GLN A 273 -16.30 -17.08 17.15
C GLN A 273 -16.07 -17.07 15.62
N ILE A 274 -15.64 -18.21 15.06
CA ILE A 274 -15.51 -18.38 13.61
C ILE A 274 -16.88 -18.23 12.93
N LYS A 275 -17.90 -18.94 13.43
CA LYS A 275 -19.27 -18.85 12.89
C LYS A 275 -19.86 -17.45 13.06
N ASN A 276 -19.66 -16.81 14.22
CA ASN A 276 -20.12 -15.44 14.45
C ASN A 276 -19.45 -14.47 13.48
N TRP A 277 -18.13 -14.60 13.23
CA TRP A 277 -17.44 -13.76 12.25
C TRP A 277 -18.04 -13.91 10.83
N GLN A 278 -18.34 -15.15 10.41
CA GLN A 278 -18.96 -15.43 9.11
C GLN A 278 -20.35 -14.78 8.95
N VAL A 279 -21.08 -14.59 10.05
CA VAL A 279 -22.42 -13.98 10.04
C VAL A 279 -22.35 -12.46 10.22
N GLU A 280 -21.59 -11.98 11.21
CA GLU A 280 -21.59 -10.58 11.65
C GLU A 280 -20.62 -9.71 10.86
N ASN A 281 -19.42 -10.23 10.54
CA ASN A 281 -18.32 -9.42 10.00
C ASN A 281 -18.19 -9.55 8.48
N TYR A 282 -18.49 -10.72 7.91
CA TYR A 282 -18.30 -11.01 6.49
C TYR A 282 -18.92 -9.95 5.57
N ALA A 283 -20.19 -9.61 5.76
CA ALA A 283 -20.90 -8.66 4.90
C ALA A 283 -20.29 -7.26 4.94
N ARG A 284 -19.84 -6.81 6.12
CA ARG A 284 -19.14 -5.54 6.30
C ARG A 284 -17.76 -5.57 5.64
N ALA A 285 -17.02 -6.65 5.86
CA ALA A 285 -15.70 -6.85 5.30
C ALA A 285 -15.77 -6.85 3.77
N ILE A 286 -16.63 -7.65 3.13
CA ILE A 286 -16.71 -7.69 1.66
C ILE A 286 -17.19 -6.35 1.06
N LYS A 287 -18.10 -5.63 1.74
CA LYS A 287 -18.57 -4.30 1.32
C LYS A 287 -17.47 -3.23 1.36
N SER A 288 -16.39 -3.46 2.13
CA SER A 288 -15.24 -2.55 2.11
C SER A 288 -14.54 -2.54 0.74
N ASP A 289 -14.69 -3.59 -0.07
CA ASP A 289 -14.31 -3.65 -1.49
C ASP A 289 -12.89 -3.14 -1.76
N HIS A 290 -11.90 -3.64 -1.01
CA HIS A 290 -10.52 -3.22 -1.19
C HIS A 290 -10.02 -3.52 -2.60
N GLU A 291 -10.34 -4.68 -3.20
CA GLU A 291 -9.87 -5.03 -4.54
C GLU A 291 -10.21 -3.96 -5.59
N SER A 292 -11.46 -3.50 -5.63
CA SER A 292 -11.87 -2.45 -6.57
C SER A 292 -11.35 -1.07 -6.16
N LYS A 293 -11.34 -0.76 -4.85
CA LYS A 293 -10.91 0.56 -4.36
C LYS A 293 -9.42 0.75 -4.52
N THR A 294 -8.59 -0.13 -3.96
CA THR A 294 -7.13 -0.04 -4.06
C THR A 294 -6.66 -0.32 -5.49
N GLY A 295 -7.40 -1.09 -6.28
CA GLY A 295 -7.00 -1.49 -7.62
C GLY A 295 -5.78 -2.42 -7.60
N TYR A 296 -5.31 -2.81 -8.79
CA TYR A 296 -4.18 -3.75 -8.95
C TYR A 296 -2.84 -3.07 -9.22
N GLU A 297 -2.87 -1.78 -9.54
CA GLU A 297 -1.70 -1.01 -9.95
C GLU A 297 -1.58 0.25 -9.11
N VAL A 298 -0.34 0.69 -8.97
CA VAL A 298 0.03 1.92 -8.31
C VAL A 298 1.18 2.53 -9.10
N SER A 299 1.17 3.85 -9.28
CA SER A 299 2.11 4.55 -10.14
C SER A 299 3.16 5.30 -9.34
N ASP A 300 4.36 5.42 -9.89
CA ASP A 300 5.38 6.36 -9.44
C ASP A 300 5.78 7.30 -10.57
N LEU A 301 6.39 8.44 -10.24
CA LEU A 301 6.99 9.34 -11.22
C LEU A 301 8.41 8.89 -11.52
N ASN A 302 8.68 8.52 -12.78
CA ASN A 302 10.01 8.13 -13.22
C ASN A 302 10.95 9.35 -13.35
N THR A 303 12.22 9.11 -13.68
CA THR A 303 13.24 10.16 -13.84
C THR A 303 12.93 11.15 -14.97
N LYS A 304 12.03 10.81 -15.90
CA LYS A 304 11.56 11.66 -16.99
C LYS A 304 10.31 12.47 -16.61
N GLY A 305 9.78 12.28 -15.40
CA GLY A 305 8.55 12.91 -14.95
C GLY A 305 7.28 12.33 -15.58
N GLU A 306 7.31 11.06 -15.96
CA GLU A 306 6.14 10.32 -16.45
C GLU A 306 5.66 9.34 -15.39
N LEU A 307 4.34 9.06 -15.36
CA LEU A 307 3.76 8.08 -14.45
C LEU A 307 4.02 6.66 -14.97
N GLU A 308 4.76 5.88 -14.21
CA GLU A 308 5.02 4.47 -14.47
C GLU A 308 4.16 3.62 -13.54
N ALA A 309 3.26 2.83 -14.10
CA ALA A 309 2.39 1.93 -13.34
C ALA A 309 3.13 0.62 -13.00
N VAL A 310 3.06 0.23 -11.73
CA VAL A 310 3.59 -1.03 -11.21
C VAL A 310 2.46 -1.82 -10.59
N LYS A 311 2.42 -3.13 -10.87
CA LYS A 311 1.49 -4.05 -10.20
C LYS A 311 1.78 -4.05 -8.70
N ARG A 312 0.77 -3.89 -7.86
CA ARG A 312 0.93 -3.80 -6.39
C ARG A 312 1.74 -4.95 -5.79
N LEU A 313 1.46 -6.18 -6.24
CA LEU A 313 2.21 -7.37 -5.84
C LEU A 313 3.72 -7.29 -6.09
N HIS A 314 4.13 -6.51 -7.09
CA HIS A 314 5.53 -6.30 -7.46
C HIS A 314 6.08 -4.96 -6.99
N GLY A 315 5.22 -4.09 -6.44
CA GLY A 315 5.59 -2.79 -5.92
C GLY A 315 6.23 -2.88 -4.53
N PRO A 316 6.64 -1.72 -3.99
CA PRO A 316 7.01 -1.63 -2.58
C PRO A 316 5.81 -1.95 -1.68
N PRO A 317 6.03 -2.31 -0.40
CA PRO A 317 4.93 -2.55 0.54
C PRO A 317 4.06 -1.31 0.74
N SER A 318 2.74 -1.50 0.84
CA SER A 318 1.74 -0.44 1.04
C SER A 318 1.94 0.36 2.34
N ARG A 319 2.74 -0.15 3.28
CA ARG A 319 3.14 0.57 4.49
C ARG A 319 4.24 1.60 4.30
N THR A 320 5.03 1.50 3.23
CA THR A 320 6.19 2.39 3.01
C THR A 320 5.81 3.66 2.26
N TYR A 321 4.60 3.76 1.74
CA TYR A 321 4.11 4.92 1.01
C TYR A 321 2.68 5.31 1.39
N VAL A 322 2.30 6.49 0.94
CA VAL A 322 0.95 7.06 0.96
C VAL A 322 0.51 7.20 -0.50
N GLU A 323 -0.77 7.06 -0.77
CA GLU A 323 -1.30 7.17 -2.12
C GLU A 323 -1.98 8.52 -2.35
N LEU A 324 -1.49 9.29 -3.30
CA LEU A 324 -2.21 10.45 -3.83
C LEU A 324 -3.20 9.96 -4.89
N ILE A 325 -4.49 10.28 -4.71
CA ILE A 325 -5.55 9.91 -5.63
C ILE A 325 -5.77 11.08 -6.58
N TRP A 326 -5.20 10.99 -7.77
CA TRP A 326 -5.34 11.99 -8.81
C TRP A 326 -6.18 11.42 -9.95
N GLU A 327 -7.37 11.97 -10.15
CA GLU A 327 -8.41 11.42 -11.03
C GLU A 327 -8.74 9.96 -10.65
N MET A 328 -8.37 9.00 -11.49
CA MET A 328 -8.50 7.55 -11.23
C MET A 328 -7.15 6.86 -11.00
N LYS A 329 -6.06 7.63 -10.93
CA LYS A 329 -4.69 7.10 -10.74
C LYS A 329 -4.28 7.23 -9.28
N ARG A 330 -3.55 6.20 -8.82
CA ARG A 330 -3.00 6.12 -7.47
C ARG A 330 -1.49 6.30 -7.56
N ILE A 331 -0.98 7.38 -6.97
CA ILE A 331 0.42 7.78 -7.11
C ILE A 331 1.10 7.59 -5.75
N MET A 332 2.16 6.79 -5.73
CA MET A 332 2.93 6.49 -4.53
C MET A 332 3.77 7.69 -4.11
N VAL A 333 3.73 8.02 -2.83
CA VAL A 333 4.65 8.98 -2.21
C VAL A 333 5.25 8.34 -0.96
N PRO A 334 6.59 8.25 -0.84
CA PRO A 334 7.21 7.58 0.30
C PRO A 334 6.77 8.19 1.64
N LYS A 335 6.34 7.36 2.58
CA LYS A 335 5.88 7.79 3.91
C LYS A 335 6.96 8.58 4.65
N ALA A 336 8.23 8.17 4.51
CA ALA A 336 9.39 8.85 5.07
C ALA A 336 9.58 10.30 4.58
N LYS A 337 8.98 10.66 3.44
CA LYS A 337 8.97 12.02 2.89
C LYS A 337 7.77 12.80 3.41
N VAL A 338 6.61 12.16 3.49
CA VAL A 338 5.38 12.74 4.02
C VAL A 338 5.53 13.20 5.47
N ILE A 339 6.14 12.38 6.33
CA ILE A 339 6.32 12.70 7.76
C ILE A 339 7.15 13.97 8.03
N ARG A 340 7.86 14.50 7.03
CA ARG A 340 8.63 15.75 7.14
C ARG A 340 7.73 16.98 7.23
N TYR A 341 6.49 16.87 6.78
CA TYR A 341 5.53 17.95 6.73
C TYR A 341 4.42 17.70 7.75
N ALA A 342 4.32 18.58 8.75
CA ALA A 342 3.43 18.39 9.87
C ALA A 342 1.96 18.37 9.44
N THR A 343 1.55 19.21 8.48
CA THR A 343 0.15 19.25 8.06
C THR A 343 -0.22 18.08 7.16
N LEU A 344 0.66 17.69 6.24
CA LEU A 344 0.44 16.51 5.39
C LEU A 344 0.44 15.22 6.22
N ASN A 345 1.33 15.09 7.22
CA ASN A 345 1.33 13.93 8.10
C ASN A 345 0.03 13.83 8.91
N LYS A 346 -0.46 14.94 9.48
CA LYS A 346 -1.76 14.99 10.16
C LYS A 346 -2.93 14.59 9.24
N LEU A 347 -2.87 15.00 7.97
CA LEU A 347 -3.87 14.62 6.98
C LEU A 347 -3.89 13.10 6.74
N VAL A 348 -2.71 12.49 6.61
CA VAL A 348 -2.57 11.04 6.43
C VAL A 348 -2.98 10.26 7.68
N GLU A 349 -2.62 10.73 8.88
CA GLU A 349 -3.02 10.13 10.15
C GLU A 349 -4.54 10.16 10.33
N LYS A 350 -5.22 11.24 9.90
CA LYS A 350 -6.68 11.30 9.89
C LYS A 350 -7.31 10.25 8.95
N MET A 351 -6.58 9.84 7.92
CA MET A 351 -6.98 8.81 6.95
C MET A 351 -6.37 7.43 7.25
N ALA A 352 -5.97 7.16 8.51
CA ALA A 352 -5.15 6.00 8.91
C ALA A 352 -5.58 4.64 8.35
N GLU A 353 -6.87 4.39 8.12
CA GLU A 353 -7.38 3.13 7.56
C GLU A 353 -7.11 2.96 6.08
N LYS A 354 -7.04 4.06 5.31
CA LYS A 354 -6.96 4.01 3.84
C LYS A 354 -5.62 4.52 3.30
N ARG A 355 -4.91 5.37 4.06
CA ARG A 355 -3.64 6.00 3.67
C ARG A 355 -3.69 6.64 2.28
N ASP A 356 -4.86 7.10 1.88
CA ASP A 356 -5.10 7.81 0.64
C ASP A 356 -5.34 9.30 0.91
N VAL A 357 -4.81 10.13 0.02
CA VAL A 357 -5.02 11.58 0.03
C VAL A 357 -5.62 11.95 -1.32
N ALA A 358 -6.87 12.39 -1.29
CA ALA A 358 -7.55 12.84 -2.50
C ALA A 358 -6.94 14.15 -3.00
N ILE A 359 -6.58 14.19 -4.28
CA ILE A 359 -6.21 15.41 -4.97
C ILE A 359 -7.51 16.05 -5.51
N PRO A 360 -7.73 17.36 -5.27
CA PRO A 360 -8.88 18.08 -5.80
C PRO A 360 -9.10 17.89 -7.30
N ALA A 361 -10.38 17.83 -7.68
CA ALA A 361 -10.78 17.67 -9.07
C ALA A 361 -10.32 18.88 -9.91
N GLY A 362 -9.89 18.62 -11.16
CA GLY A 362 -9.39 19.66 -12.06
C GLY A 362 -7.92 20.04 -11.85
N CYS A 363 -7.20 19.41 -10.91
CA CYS A 363 -5.75 19.56 -10.80
C CYS A 363 -5.06 19.07 -12.07
N SER A 364 -4.31 19.94 -12.75
CA SER A 364 -3.53 19.55 -13.92
C SER A 364 -2.35 18.65 -13.55
N PHE A 365 -1.87 17.87 -14.51
CA PHE A 365 -0.71 16.99 -14.29
C PHE A 365 0.57 17.78 -13.94
N ASN A 366 0.74 18.99 -14.47
CA ASN A 366 1.89 19.84 -14.15
C ASN A 366 1.87 20.31 -12.69
N VAL A 367 0.69 20.73 -12.19
CA VAL A 367 0.55 21.14 -10.78
C VAL A 367 0.77 19.95 -9.85
N LEU A 368 0.29 18.77 -10.23
CA LEU A 368 0.57 17.52 -9.53
C LEU A 368 2.07 17.20 -9.46
N LYS A 369 2.84 17.42 -10.54
CA LYS A 369 4.30 17.26 -10.52
C LYS A 369 4.96 18.18 -9.51
N PHE A 370 4.52 19.44 -9.41
CA PHE A 370 5.07 20.37 -8.41
C PHE A 370 4.75 19.94 -6.98
N LEU A 371 3.53 19.46 -6.70
CA LEU A 371 3.20 18.84 -5.42
C LEU A 371 4.13 17.65 -5.12
N TYR A 372 4.30 16.75 -6.09
CA TYR A 372 5.12 15.56 -5.93
C TYR A 372 6.60 15.91 -5.68
N ASP A 373 7.16 16.81 -6.49
CA ASP A 373 8.54 17.31 -6.34
C ASP A 373 8.74 17.98 -4.98
N PHE A 374 7.77 18.81 -4.55
CA PHE A 374 7.83 19.43 -3.24
C PHE A 374 7.92 18.41 -2.12
N ILE A 375 7.09 17.36 -2.14
CA ILE A 375 7.14 16.32 -1.10
C ILE A 375 8.47 15.56 -1.14
N GLN A 376 9.01 15.29 -2.34
CA GLN A 376 10.24 14.53 -2.48
C GLN A 376 11.51 15.32 -2.08
N LYS A 377 11.57 16.59 -2.48
CA LYS A 377 12.78 17.43 -2.48
C LYS A 377 12.71 18.60 -1.50
N GLY A 378 11.52 19.01 -1.05
CA GLY A 378 11.30 20.24 -0.29
C GLY A 378 11.21 21.50 -1.16
N ASN A 379 11.29 21.35 -2.48
CA ASN A 379 11.14 22.43 -3.44
C ASN A 379 10.62 21.87 -4.77
N TYR A 380 10.16 22.75 -5.64
CA TYR A 380 9.93 22.47 -7.04
C TYR A 380 10.43 23.63 -7.89
N VAL A 381 10.78 23.33 -9.14
CA VAL A 381 11.26 24.29 -10.12
C VAL A 381 10.27 24.35 -11.26
N ILE A 382 9.79 25.56 -11.57
CA ILE A 382 9.08 25.82 -12.81
C ILE A 382 10.19 26.05 -13.85
N SER A 383 10.61 24.99 -14.54
CA SER A 383 11.63 25.07 -15.59
C SER A 383 11.12 25.88 -16.77
N ASN A 384 12.00 26.67 -17.38
CA ASN A 384 12.09 26.90 -18.83
C ASN A 384 13.50 27.37 -19.14
N GLN A 385 14.34 26.48 -19.69
CA GLN A 385 15.76 26.68 -20.02
C GLN A 385 16.68 27.05 -18.84
N GLU A 386 17.92 26.62 -18.99
CA GLU A 386 19.07 27.18 -18.30
C GLU A 386 18.98 28.71 -18.33
N ASP A 387 19.48 29.37 -17.28
CA ASP A 387 19.92 30.75 -17.38
C ASP A 387 21.02 30.81 -18.47
N ASP A 388 20.58 30.89 -19.73
CA ASP A 388 21.42 31.00 -20.90
C ASP A 388 21.92 32.45 -20.97
N CYS A 389 22.88 32.72 -20.10
CA CYS A 389 23.80 33.85 -20.17
C CYS A 389 25.13 33.43 -19.55
N THR A 390 25.77 32.42 -20.13
CA THR A 390 27.23 32.47 -20.31
C THR A 390 27.56 33.58 -21.30
N THR A 391 27.49 34.84 -20.85
CA THR A 391 28.24 35.93 -21.48
C THR A 391 29.34 36.33 -20.52
N SER A 392 30.54 35.84 -20.82
CA SER A 392 31.80 36.29 -20.25
C SER A 392 31.87 37.82 -20.28
N GLY A 393 31.72 38.45 -19.11
CA GLY A 393 31.72 39.89 -18.98
C GLY A 393 31.42 40.27 -17.55
N SER A 394 32.49 40.38 -16.76
CA SER A 394 32.51 40.92 -15.40
C SER A 394 31.47 42.02 -15.15
N SER A 395 30.41 41.67 -14.44
CA SER A 395 29.66 42.62 -13.62
C SER A 395 29.15 41.86 -12.41
N GLN A 396 29.63 42.26 -11.23
CA GLN A 396 29.11 41.84 -9.94
C GLN A 396 27.69 42.39 -9.79
N TYR A 397 26.69 41.78 -10.44
CA TYR A 397 25.31 41.99 -10.07
C TYR A 397 25.03 41.13 -8.84
N ARG A 398 25.24 41.74 -7.66
CA ARG A 398 24.55 41.32 -6.44
C ARG A 398 23.05 41.45 -6.75
N PRO A 399 22.24 40.39 -6.64
CA PRO A 399 20.79 40.58 -6.64
C PRO A 399 20.49 41.32 -5.34
N GLU A 400 20.30 42.63 -5.42
CA GLU A 400 19.61 43.36 -4.37
C GLU A 400 18.26 42.67 -4.21
N LEU A 401 18.06 42.04 -3.05
CA LEU A 401 16.84 41.34 -2.67
C LEU A 401 15.70 42.36 -2.66
N THR A 402 15.09 42.60 -3.81
CA THR A 402 13.79 43.27 -3.87
C THR A 402 12.78 42.31 -3.24
N HIS A 403 12.57 42.43 -1.93
CA HIS A 403 11.55 41.68 -1.22
C HIS A 403 10.17 42.22 -1.60
N GLY A 404 9.37 41.43 -2.34
CA GLY A 404 7.99 41.80 -2.64
C GLY A 404 7.51 41.26 -3.99
N PRO A 405 6.19 41.34 -4.26
CA PRO A 405 5.63 40.85 -5.53
C PRO A 405 6.32 41.44 -6.77
N PRO A 406 6.31 40.73 -7.91
CA PRO A 406 7.05 41.11 -9.11
C PRO A 406 6.54 42.40 -9.76
N VAL A 407 7.44 43.12 -10.41
CA VAL A 407 7.12 44.24 -11.29
C VAL A 407 6.75 43.72 -12.70
N ILE A 408 5.63 44.18 -13.26
CA ILE A 408 5.24 43.86 -14.65
C ILE A 408 6.23 44.53 -15.62
N LYS A 409 6.87 43.74 -16.48
CA LYS A 409 7.79 44.21 -17.52
C LYS A 409 7.15 44.04 -18.91
N GLY A 410 6.92 45.16 -19.59
CA GLY A 410 6.48 45.21 -20.98
C GLY A 410 4.96 45.11 -21.19
N PRO A 411 4.46 45.57 -22.35
CA PRO A 411 3.07 45.46 -22.76
C PRO A 411 2.69 44.00 -23.11
N PRO A 412 1.38 43.70 -23.27
CA PRO A 412 0.91 42.36 -23.62
C PRO A 412 1.62 41.81 -24.85
N ILE A 413 2.19 40.60 -24.73
CA ILE A 413 2.84 39.93 -25.85
C ILE A 413 1.73 39.34 -26.74
N SER A 414 1.42 40.05 -27.83
CA SER A 414 0.29 39.75 -28.72
C SER A 414 0.50 38.54 -29.64
N SER A 415 1.72 37.99 -29.72
CA SER A 415 2.05 36.87 -30.59
C SER A 415 3.16 36.02 -29.95
N VAL A 416 2.75 35.06 -29.14
CA VAL A 416 3.63 34.13 -28.44
C VAL A 416 3.48 32.77 -29.13
N SER A 417 4.57 32.22 -29.67
CA SER A 417 4.59 30.83 -30.17
C SER A 417 4.35 29.87 -29.00
N ASP A 418 3.84 28.66 -29.25
CA ASP A 418 3.50 27.72 -28.16
C ASP A 418 4.68 27.45 -27.19
N LEU A 419 5.93 27.49 -27.68
CA LEU A 419 7.15 27.35 -26.88
C LEU A 419 7.43 28.50 -25.90
N THR A 420 6.93 29.71 -26.19
CA THR A 420 7.09 30.89 -25.33
C THR A 420 5.90 31.06 -24.38
N ARG A 421 4.77 30.39 -24.64
CA ARG A 421 3.55 30.50 -23.82
C ARG A 421 3.70 29.88 -22.43
N ASP A 422 4.45 28.78 -22.33
CA ASP A 422 4.80 28.15 -21.05
C ASP A 422 5.77 29.00 -20.22
N ALA A 423 6.58 29.86 -20.87
CA ALA A 423 7.47 30.81 -20.19
C ALA A 423 6.73 31.95 -19.49
N HIS A 424 5.50 32.25 -19.91
CA HIS A 424 4.67 33.36 -19.43
C HIS A 424 3.52 32.91 -18.50
N GLN A 425 3.71 31.80 -17.76
CA GLN A 425 2.73 31.28 -16.80
C GLN A 425 3.33 30.93 -15.44
N ARG A 426 4.49 31.50 -15.09
CA ARG A 426 5.19 31.19 -13.83
C ARG A 426 4.35 31.59 -12.61
N LEU A 427 3.81 32.80 -12.60
CA LEU A 427 3.01 33.36 -11.54
C LEU A 427 1.65 32.68 -11.46
N LEU A 428 1.00 32.45 -12.61
CA LEU A 428 -0.27 31.72 -12.66
C LEU A 428 -0.13 30.28 -12.12
N THR A 429 0.96 29.60 -12.49
CA THR A 429 1.30 28.28 -11.96
C THR A 429 1.45 28.28 -10.44
N GLN A 430 2.11 29.31 -9.87
CA GLN A 430 2.21 29.42 -8.40
C GLN A 430 0.84 29.60 -7.74
N VAL A 431 -0.08 30.36 -8.35
CA VAL A 431 -1.46 30.49 -7.85
C VAL A 431 -2.18 29.15 -7.89
N HIS A 432 -2.04 28.36 -8.97
CA HIS A 432 -2.63 27.02 -9.02
C HIS A 432 -2.06 26.07 -7.96
N VAL A 433 -0.74 26.09 -7.71
CA VAL A 433 -0.13 25.30 -6.63
C VAL A 433 -0.63 25.76 -5.26
N PHE A 434 -0.74 27.08 -5.05
CA PHE A 434 -1.29 27.65 -3.82
C PHE A 434 -2.73 27.18 -3.59
N ASN A 435 -3.58 27.24 -4.62
CA ASN A 435 -4.98 26.83 -4.53
C ASN A 435 -5.11 25.33 -4.25
N LEU A 436 -4.33 24.49 -4.94
CA LEU A 436 -4.25 23.05 -4.65
C LEU A 436 -3.87 22.80 -3.18
N ALA A 437 -2.80 23.43 -2.70
CA ALA A 437 -2.31 23.25 -1.34
C ALA A 437 -3.33 23.72 -0.28
N LYS A 438 -4.01 24.85 -0.54
CA LYS A 438 -5.10 25.37 0.28
C LYS A 438 -6.24 24.36 0.40
N GLU A 439 -6.70 23.78 -0.72
CA GLU A 439 -7.80 22.82 -0.74
C GLU A 439 -7.46 21.49 -0.06
N MET A 440 -6.20 21.06 -0.17
CA MET A 440 -5.70 19.89 0.55
C MET A 440 -5.45 20.15 2.05
N GLY A 441 -5.38 21.41 2.47
CA GLY A 441 -4.93 21.80 3.82
C GLY A 441 -3.43 21.61 4.05
N PHE A 442 -2.62 21.60 2.98
CA PHE A 442 -1.18 21.42 3.02
C PHE A 442 -0.47 22.79 3.15
N ASN A 443 -0.31 23.27 4.39
CA ASN A 443 0.17 24.63 4.66
C ASN A 443 1.60 24.88 4.17
N GLU A 444 2.52 23.93 4.34
CA GLU A 444 3.93 24.12 3.97
C GLU A 444 4.09 24.35 2.46
N LEU A 445 3.34 23.62 1.63
CA LEU A 445 3.33 23.85 0.18
C LEU A 445 2.66 25.18 -0.19
N ARG A 446 1.55 25.53 0.49
CA ARG A 446 0.84 26.79 0.28
C ARG A 446 1.77 27.98 0.55
N ASP A 447 2.45 27.96 1.68
CA ASP A 447 3.34 29.03 2.11
C ASP A 447 4.58 29.10 1.21
N TYR A 448 5.11 27.96 0.76
CA TYR A 448 6.18 27.91 -0.23
C TYR A 448 5.76 28.53 -1.57
N ALA A 449 4.58 28.19 -2.10
CA ALA A 449 4.08 28.77 -3.35
C ALA A 449 3.95 30.30 -3.24
N LEU A 450 3.40 30.80 -2.12
CA LEU A 450 3.29 32.23 -1.85
C LEU A 450 4.67 32.91 -1.77
N GLN A 451 5.63 32.30 -1.08
CA GLN A 451 7.00 32.80 -1.01
C GLN A 451 7.63 32.89 -2.41
N ARG A 452 7.43 31.88 -3.26
CA ARG A 452 7.91 31.90 -4.65
C ARG A 452 7.29 33.05 -5.45
N MET A 453 6.04 33.44 -5.19
CA MET A 453 5.43 34.63 -5.80
C MET A 453 6.03 35.94 -5.28
N HIS A 454 6.52 35.98 -4.03
CA HIS A 454 7.19 37.13 -3.43
C HIS A 454 8.67 37.26 -3.83
N ASP A 455 9.32 36.17 -4.21
CA ASP A 455 10.73 36.16 -4.60
C ASP A 455 10.94 36.42 -6.10
N MET A 456 9.86 36.61 -6.87
CA MET A 456 9.97 36.98 -8.29
C MET A 456 10.23 38.48 -8.41
N PRO A 457 11.38 38.92 -8.95
CA PRO A 457 11.68 40.35 -9.09
C PRO A 457 10.81 41.02 -10.16
N THR A 458 10.56 40.31 -11.26
CA THR A 458 9.81 40.79 -12.41
C THR A 458 8.92 39.69 -12.97
N THR A 459 7.88 40.08 -13.70
CA THR A 459 7.02 39.16 -14.41
C THR A 459 6.64 39.69 -15.79
N THR A 460 6.55 38.77 -16.74
CA THR A 460 5.99 38.96 -18.08
C THR A 460 4.72 38.13 -18.28
N ASP A 461 4.27 37.42 -17.24
CA ASP A 461 3.00 36.68 -17.24
C ASP A 461 1.83 37.63 -17.48
N ASP A 462 0.72 37.07 -17.98
CA ASP A 462 -0.54 37.79 -18.10
C ASP A 462 -1.12 38.11 -16.72
N PRO A 463 -1.01 39.38 -16.24
CA PRO A 463 -1.38 39.71 -14.88
C PRO A 463 -2.90 39.66 -14.68
N ILE A 464 -3.69 39.82 -15.75
CA ILE A 464 -5.15 39.70 -15.67
C ILE A 464 -5.56 38.25 -15.41
N ALA A 465 -4.93 37.28 -16.07
CA ALA A 465 -5.21 35.87 -15.83
C ALA A 465 -4.93 35.46 -14.37
N VAL A 466 -3.80 35.93 -13.83
CA VAL A 466 -3.41 35.70 -12.43
C VAL A 466 -4.45 36.27 -11.46
N LEU A 467 -4.85 37.53 -11.65
CA LEU A 467 -5.82 38.19 -10.77
C LEU A 467 -7.21 37.55 -10.90
N VAL A 468 -7.63 37.15 -12.11
CA VAL A 468 -8.88 36.40 -12.32
C VAL A 468 -8.86 35.08 -11.56
N GLU A 469 -7.75 34.34 -11.58
CA GLU A 469 -7.61 33.10 -10.83
C GLU A 469 -7.66 33.33 -9.30
N ILE A 470 -7.08 34.42 -8.79
CA ILE A 470 -7.10 34.74 -7.35
C ILE A 470 -8.51 35.10 -6.86
N TYR A 471 -9.22 35.96 -7.59
CA TYR A 471 -10.53 36.47 -7.18
C TYR A 471 -11.71 35.63 -7.69
N GLY A 472 -11.44 34.60 -8.49
CA GLY A 472 -12.41 33.65 -9.01
C GLY A 472 -13.55 34.31 -9.80
N ASP A 473 -14.75 33.74 -9.68
CA ASP A 473 -15.99 34.26 -10.28
C ASP A 473 -16.60 35.46 -9.54
N GLY A 474 -15.86 36.03 -8.57
CA GLY A 474 -16.25 37.22 -7.80
C GLY A 474 -17.28 36.96 -6.68
N LYS A 475 -17.67 35.70 -6.42
CA LYS A 475 -18.68 35.36 -5.39
C LYS A 475 -18.13 35.27 -3.98
N SER A 476 -16.84 35.01 -3.82
CA SER A 476 -16.17 34.84 -2.53
C SER A 476 -14.91 35.67 -2.46
N ALA A 477 -14.61 36.20 -1.28
CA ALA A 477 -13.34 36.88 -1.05
C ALA A 477 -12.17 35.88 -1.24
N PRO A 478 -11.05 36.32 -1.84
CA PRO A 478 -9.86 35.48 -1.97
C PRO A 478 -9.28 35.14 -0.59
N HIS A 479 -8.41 34.14 -0.54
CA HIS A 479 -7.66 33.83 0.67
C HIS A 479 -6.85 35.06 1.12
N GLY A 480 -6.89 35.40 2.41
CA GLY A 480 -6.31 36.66 2.92
C GLY A 480 -4.84 36.89 2.55
N ALA A 481 -4.04 35.82 2.48
CA ALA A 481 -2.65 35.90 2.03
C ALA A 481 -2.50 36.30 0.54
N LEU A 482 -3.35 35.78 -0.35
CA LEU A 482 -3.37 36.18 -1.77
C LEU A 482 -3.96 37.58 -1.94
N GLN A 483 -4.91 37.96 -1.08
CA GLN A 483 -5.46 39.32 -1.05
C GLN A 483 -4.37 40.34 -0.68
N HIS A 484 -3.62 40.05 0.39
CA HIS A 484 -2.50 40.88 0.82
C HIS A 484 -1.42 40.96 -0.27
N TRP A 485 -1.04 39.81 -0.85
CA TRP A 485 -0.11 39.77 -1.97
C TRP A 485 -0.60 40.62 -3.15
N THR A 486 -1.89 40.58 -3.48
CA THR A 486 -2.48 41.38 -4.58
C THR A 486 -2.34 42.87 -4.32
N ARG A 487 -2.68 43.35 -3.12
CA ARG A 487 -2.53 44.78 -2.76
C ARG A 487 -1.08 45.24 -2.93
N CYS A 488 -0.14 44.45 -2.41
CA CYS A 488 1.29 44.74 -2.57
C CYS A 488 1.74 44.68 -4.04
N PHE A 489 1.19 43.76 -4.83
CA PHE A 489 1.47 43.63 -6.25
C PHE A 489 1.00 44.85 -7.05
N LEU A 490 -0.21 45.36 -6.78
CA LEU A 490 -0.77 46.54 -7.46
C LEU A 490 0.07 47.80 -7.19
N MET A 491 0.52 47.99 -5.95
CA MET A 491 1.33 49.14 -5.54
C MET A 491 2.81 49.08 -5.97
N ARG A 492 3.29 47.93 -6.47
CA ARG A 492 4.71 47.74 -6.78
C ARG A 492 5.15 48.65 -7.94
N LYS A 493 6.28 49.34 -7.76
CA LYS A 493 6.94 50.21 -8.76
C LYS A 493 8.31 49.67 -9.13
N ASP A 494 8.78 50.02 -10.32
CA ASP A 494 10.13 49.71 -10.77
C ASP A 494 11.13 50.65 -10.10
N GLU A 495 12.09 50.10 -9.36
CA GLU A 495 13.05 50.89 -8.57
C GLU A 495 14.18 51.47 -9.44
N SER A 496 14.34 51.01 -10.69
CA SER A 496 15.42 51.41 -11.61
C SER A 496 15.23 52.76 -12.34
N GLY A 497 14.56 53.73 -11.71
CA GLY A 497 14.28 55.03 -12.33
C GLY A 497 15.54 55.89 -12.50
N ILE A 498 16.06 55.97 -13.73
CA ILE A 498 17.06 56.97 -14.12
C ILE A 498 16.32 58.29 -14.34
N ASN A 499 16.67 59.34 -13.58
CA ASN A 499 16.20 60.73 -13.70
C ASN A 499 14.83 61.10 -13.08
N GLY A 500 14.59 60.73 -11.81
CA GLY A 500 13.61 61.45 -10.96
C GLY A 500 12.14 61.38 -11.37
N SER A 501 11.79 60.65 -12.43
CA SER A 501 10.40 60.30 -12.76
C SER A 501 10.02 59.03 -11.99
N SER A 502 8.90 59.08 -11.26
CA SER A 502 8.34 57.88 -10.63
C SER A 502 7.94 56.91 -11.74
N ASN A 503 8.56 55.74 -11.80
CA ASN A 503 8.08 54.66 -12.67
C ASN A 503 6.62 54.31 -12.32
N PRO A 504 5.78 53.97 -13.31
CA PRO A 504 4.41 53.61 -13.06
C PRO A 504 4.35 52.32 -12.23
N SER A 505 3.43 52.32 -11.28
CA SER A 505 3.00 51.15 -10.52
C SER A 505 2.43 50.07 -11.43
N ASN A 506 2.36 48.83 -10.94
CA ASN A 506 1.66 47.78 -11.65
C ASN A 506 0.19 48.14 -11.90
N LEU A 507 -0.49 48.82 -10.97
CA LEU A 507 -1.85 49.33 -11.16
C LEU A 507 -1.95 50.29 -12.36
N GLU A 508 -1.07 51.28 -12.45
CA GLU A 508 -1.03 52.21 -13.58
C GLU A 508 -0.74 51.49 -14.90
N LYS A 509 0.16 50.49 -14.89
CA LYS A 509 0.43 49.64 -16.06
C LYS A 509 -0.80 48.82 -16.47
N LEU A 510 -1.55 48.28 -15.52
CA LEU A 510 -2.78 47.53 -15.79
C LEU A 510 -3.86 48.43 -16.41
N LEU A 511 -4.02 49.65 -15.89
CA LEU A 511 -4.94 50.64 -16.44
C LEU A 511 -4.52 51.10 -17.84
N PHE A 512 -3.22 51.22 -18.10
CA PHE A 512 -2.75 51.69 -19.40
C PHE A 512 -2.73 50.57 -20.46
N TRP A 513 -2.29 49.36 -20.13
CA TRP A 513 -2.10 48.26 -21.09
C TRP A 513 -3.27 47.25 -21.14
N TYR A 514 -4.06 47.12 -20.08
CA TYR A 514 -5.02 46.02 -19.92
C TYR A 514 -6.44 46.46 -19.54
N TYR A 515 -6.77 47.76 -19.66
CA TYR A 515 -8.03 48.34 -19.14
C TYR A 515 -9.29 47.52 -19.45
N GLU A 516 -9.55 47.21 -20.72
CA GLU A 516 -10.76 46.48 -21.13
C GLU A 516 -10.82 45.07 -20.54
N ARG A 517 -9.67 44.39 -20.42
CA ARG A 517 -9.57 43.05 -19.84
C ARG A 517 -9.71 43.10 -18.32
N LEU A 518 -9.11 44.11 -17.67
CA LEU A 518 -9.24 44.37 -16.23
C LEU A 518 -10.70 44.67 -15.86
N ARG A 519 -11.37 45.53 -16.64
CA ARG A 519 -12.77 45.91 -16.43
C ARG A 519 -13.69 44.71 -16.53
N LYS A 520 -13.70 44.04 -17.70
CA LYS A 520 -14.61 42.91 -17.97
C LYS A 520 -14.27 41.66 -17.15
N GLY A 521 -12.99 41.46 -16.85
CA GLY A 521 -12.50 40.29 -16.13
C GLY A 521 -12.70 40.38 -14.62
N LEU A 522 -12.51 41.57 -14.04
CA LEU A 522 -12.41 41.73 -12.59
C LEU A 522 -13.31 42.84 -12.03
N LEU A 523 -13.19 44.08 -12.50
CA LEU A 523 -13.92 45.21 -11.89
C LEU A 523 -15.44 45.04 -11.98
N ASP A 524 -15.94 44.57 -13.11
CA ASP A 524 -17.38 44.35 -13.31
C ASP A 524 -17.89 43.10 -12.56
N LYS A 525 -17.00 42.19 -12.15
CA LYS A 525 -17.36 40.84 -11.65
C LYS A 525 -17.09 40.62 -10.18
N SER A 526 -16.07 41.25 -9.60
CA SER A 526 -15.61 41.01 -8.23
C SER A 526 -15.68 42.28 -7.39
N SER A 527 -16.56 42.31 -6.39
CA SER A 527 -16.60 43.40 -5.40
C SER A 527 -15.33 43.44 -4.57
N ALA A 528 -14.83 42.27 -4.13
CA ALA A 528 -13.60 42.19 -3.35
C ALA A 528 -12.39 42.77 -4.11
N PHE A 529 -12.29 42.52 -5.42
CA PHE A 529 -11.24 43.13 -6.22
C PHE A 529 -11.43 44.64 -6.35
N ARG A 530 -12.67 45.15 -6.52
CA ARG A 530 -12.92 46.60 -6.57
C ARG A 530 -12.48 47.31 -5.29
N ASP A 531 -12.72 46.70 -4.14
CA ASP A 531 -12.28 47.27 -2.86
C ASP A 531 -10.74 47.33 -2.80
N ASP A 532 -10.06 46.25 -3.18
CA ASP A 532 -8.59 46.20 -3.21
C ASP A 532 -7.98 47.13 -4.26
N PHE A 533 -8.65 47.30 -5.40
CA PHE A 533 -8.29 48.25 -6.46
C PHE A 533 -8.43 49.70 -6.01
N THR A 534 -9.41 50.01 -5.14
CA THR A 534 -9.62 51.36 -4.63
C THR A 534 -8.65 51.70 -3.49
N LEU A 535 -8.18 50.68 -2.77
CA LEU A 535 -7.23 50.81 -1.66
C LEU A 535 -5.76 50.88 -2.12
N ALA A 536 -5.44 50.33 -3.29
CA ALA A 536 -4.12 50.36 -3.91
C ALA A 536 -3.92 51.66 -4.71
#